data_AF-A0A7H8GE81-F1
#
_entry.id   AF-A0A7H8GE81-F1
#
_cell.length_a   1.000
_cell.length_b   1.000
_cell.length_c   1.000
_cell.angle_alpha   90.00
_cell.angle_beta   90.00
_cell.angle_gamma   90.00
#
_symmetry.space_group_name_H-M   'P 1'
#
loop_
_entity.id
_entity.type
_entity.pdbx_description
1 polymer ?
#
loop_
_entity_poly.entity_id
_entity_poly.type
_entity_poly.pdbx_seq_one_letter_code
_entity_poly.pdbx_strand_id
1 'polypeptide(L)'
;MTTHDDSVSPIGQTDAIRHDNLLINFTTEFLRVWDTSGSRAKPAAFWRPTPAADVLPGYFPLGDVAIDHHNNITERHVVAVVCEAGTPSADPGKGKALSRPNDYELIWKDTGAGSRKDGAIWRPVPPEGYVALGSVCSDGYEKPSLNAVRCVRADLVIASGVSEPVWNDKGSGARQSVSTWSVVPPSAPSNVIHLAPGTFVGWNSHSRPAAFLLYSLRIEIPLQINPRPGAPILDSAVSPSSQIPEISTHTARLPWFAVKDPQFSRREQLRQSPFYLLQRTDQYQLVCHRYNGENQNRTMRWTAPRAQSSEGLRAFTNRTSIEFGAQWKSNVSRPFLFSARLNNEFTQCEVHSNDWLNSTPIEIAAVMAKNSSMAVYLMQSQYTLLRADGTHVTGAVSYTDANSLHFSAYTLPVPDEPILPEEEPQAADAIDTSVADDAITQTPAPTELPTATDNAP
;
A
#
# COMPACT_ATOMS: atom_id res chain seq x y z
N MET A 1 -31.02 -29.31 21.58
CA MET A 1 -31.00 -29.51 20.11
C MET A 1 -30.56 -28.19 19.49
N THR A 2 -29.26 -27.99 19.36
CA THR A 2 -28.65 -26.87 18.63
C THR A 2 -27.25 -27.35 18.26
N THR A 3 -27.15 -28.02 17.13
CA THR A 3 -25.89 -28.39 16.50
C THR A 3 -25.30 -27.12 15.89
N HIS A 4 -24.25 -26.58 16.49
CA HIS A 4 -23.38 -25.64 15.82
C HIS A 4 -22.57 -26.42 14.79
N ASP A 5 -22.88 -26.15 13.53
CA ASP A 5 -22.19 -26.65 12.36
C ASP A 5 -20.92 -25.83 12.20
N ASP A 6 -19.84 -26.28 12.84
CA ASP A 6 -18.49 -25.77 12.60
C ASP A 6 -18.06 -26.25 11.21
N SER A 7 -18.44 -25.49 10.19
CA SER A 7 -17.93 -25.66 8.83
C SER A 7 -16.45 -25.26 8.82
N VAL A 8 -15.59 -26.22 9.17
CA VAL A 8 -14.15 -26.14 8.92
C VAL A 8 -13.97 -26.07 7.41
N SER A 9 -13.63 -24.89 6.90
CA SER A 9 -13.22 -24.68 5.51
C SER A 9 -12.06 -25.63 5.17
N PRO A 10 -12.11 -26.36 4.05
CA PRO A 10 -11.07 -27.30 3.70
C PRO A 10 -9.73 -26.57 3.53
N ILE A 11 -8.77 -27.00 4.32
CA ILE A 11 -7.35 -26.64 4.25
C ILE A 11 -6.87 -26.92 2.81
N GLY A 12 -6.55 -25.88 2.05
CA GLY A 12 -5.91 -26.01 0.73
C GLY A 12 -6.27 -24.96 -0.31
N GLN A 13 -7.33 -24.18 -0.11
CA GLN A 13 -7.70 -23.12 -1.06
C GLN A 13 -6.97 -21.83 -0.68
N THR A 14 -5.91 -21.48 -1.43
CA THR A 14 -5.27 -20.17 -1.30
C THR A 14 -6.31 -19.09 -1.56
N ASP A 15 -6.60 -18.24 -0.57
CA ASP A 15 -7.50 -17.09 -0.73
C ASP A 15 -7.09 -16.30 -1.97
N ALA A 16 -7.96 -16.27 -2.97
CA ALA A 16 -7.70 -15.54 -4.20
C ALA A 16 -7.59 -14.04 -3.91
N ILE A 17 -6.64 -13.38 -4.58
CA ILE A 17 -6.55 -11.92 -4.52
C ILE A 17 -7.68 -11.36 -5.37
N ARG A 18 -8.55 -10.54 -4.76
CA ARG A 18 -9.69 -9.96 -5.44
C ARG A 18 -9.44 -8.50 -5.79
N HIS A 19 -9.76 -8.12 -7.03
CA HIS A 19 -9.90 -6.73 -7.46
C HIS A 19 -11.23 -6.58 -8.22
N ASP A 20 -12.20 -5.91 -7.61
CA ASP A 20 -13.58 -5.83 -8.11
C ASP A 20 -14.18 -7.23 -8.37
N ASN A 21 -14.53 -7.58 -9.62
CA ASN A 21 -14.99 -8.91 -10.02
C ASN A 21 -13.92 -9.80 -10.68
N LEU A 22 -12.64 -9.45 -10.54
CA LEU A 22 -11.50 -10.26 -10.96
C LEU A 22 -10.86 -10.97 -9.76
N LEU A 23 -10.71 -12.28 -9.87
CA LEU A 23 -9.93 -13.09 -8.94
C LEU A 23 -8.57 -13.40 -9.56
N ILE A 24 -7.50 -13.22 -8.81
CA ILE A 24 -6.12 -13.46 -9.19
C ILE A 24 -5.55 -14.53 -8.28
N ASN A 25 -5.00 -15.58 -8.88
CA ASN A 25 -4.27 -16.63 -8.19
C ASN A 25 -3.01 -17.00 -8.99
N PHE A 26 -2.29 -18.02 -8.57
CA PHE A 26 -0.99 -18.37 -9.12
C PHE A 26 -0.88 -19.85 -9.42
N THR A 27 -0.36 -20.19 -10.60
CA THR A 27 -0.05 -21.58 -10.95
C THR A 27 1.46 -21.79 -11.07
N THR A 28 1.89 -23.00 -10.74
CA THR A 28 3.25 -23.49 -10.96
C THR A 28 3.30 -24.63 -11.98
N GLU A 29 2.18 -24.91 -12.64
CA GLU A 29 2.02 -25.98 -13.60
C GLU A 29 2.00 -25.43 -15.03
N PHE A 30 2.75 -26.09 -15.90
CA PHE A 30 2.94 -25.66 -17.27
C PHE A 30 3.01 -26.83 -18.24
N LEU A 31 2.44 -26.63 -19.42
CA LEU A 31 2.62 -27.48 -20.59
C LEU A 31 3.66 -26.84 -21.52
N ARG A 32 4.68 -27.59 -21.92
CA ARG A 32 5.60 -27.13 -22.98
C ARG A 32 4.88 -27.14 -24.31
N VAL A 33 4.80 -25.99 -24.98
CA VAL A 33 4.15 -25.86 -26.28
C VAL A 33 5.16 -26.01 -27.42
N TRP A 34 6.23 -25.24 -27.39
CA TRP A 34 7.25 -25.24 -28.44
C TRP A 34 8.62 -24.86 -27.85
N ASP A 35 9.70 -25.26 -28.50
CA ASP A 35 11.05 -24.86 -28.14
C ASP A 35 11.97 -24.82 -29.37
N THR A 36 13.12 -24.17 -29.20
CA THR A 36 14.08 -23.98 -30.29
C THR A 36 15.01 -25.19 -30.49
N SER A 37 14.71 -26.36 -29.89
CA SER A 37 15.58 -27.54 -29.95
C SER A 37 15.77 -28.00 -31.40
N GLY A 38 17.02 -28.08 -31.85
CA GLY A 38 17.35 -28.45 -33.22
C GLY A 38 17.29 -27.30 -34.24
N SER A 39 17.01 -26.07 -33.79
CA SER A 39 17.19 -24.86 -34.61
C SER A 39 18.58 -24.24 -34.42
N ARG A 40 18.97 -23.33 -35.32
CA ARG A 40 20.19 -22.51 -35.17
C ARG A 40 19.99 -21.25 -34.32
N ALA A 41 18.77 -21.02 -33.83
CA ALA A 41 18.46 -19.88 -32.97
C ALA A 41 19.06 -20.07 -31.57
N LYS A 42 19.07 -18.99 -30.79
CA LYS A 42 19.39 -19.09 -29.35
C LYS A 42 18.38 -20.03 -28.66
N PRO A 43 18.78 -20.74 -27.58
CA PRO A 43 17.87 -21.54 -26.78
C PRO A 43 16.67 -20.73 -26.30
N ALA A 44 15.47 -21.29 -26.45
CA ALA A 44 14.24 -20.81 -25.83
C ALA A 44 13.20 -21.92 -25.76
N ALA A 45 12.31 -21.80 -24.79
CA ALA A 45 11.14 -22.65 -24.65
C ALA A 45 9.92 -21.83 -24.26
N PHE A 46 8.76 -22.25 -24.78
CA PHE A 46 7.48 -21.59 -24.65
C PHE A 46 6.51 -22.53 -23.93
N TRP A 47 5.88 -22.00 -22.89
CA TRP A 47 5.11 -22.79 -21.95
C TRP A 47 3.75 -22.18 -21.72
N ARG A 48 2.70 -23.00 -21.81
CA ARG A 48 1.35 -22.60 -21.46
C ARG A 48 1.11 -22.89 -19.98
N PRO A 49 0.74 -21.90 -19.16
CA PRO A 49 0.30 -22.17 -17.81
C PRO A 49 -0.97 -23.01 -17.82
N THR A 50 -0.98 -24.07 -17.03
CA THR A 50 -2.10 -25.03 -16.92
C THR A 50 -2.56 -25.05 -15.47
N PRO A 51 -3.41 -24.11 -15.03
CA PRO A 51 -3.94 -24.16 -13.67
C PRO A 51 -4.69 -25.48 -13.46
N ALA A 52 -4.28 -26.25 -12.45
CA ALA A 52 -4.87 -27.54 -12.13
C ALA A 52 -6.36 -27.36 -11.79
N ALA A 53 -7.25 -28.12 -12.43
CA ALA A 53 -8.69 -27.89 -12.32
C ALA A 53 -9.28 -28.24 -10.95
N ASP A 54 -8.61 -29.12 -10.20
CA ASP A 54 -8.93 -29.51 -8.83
C ASP A 54 -8.50 -28.45 -7.80
N VAL A 55 -7.39 -27.73 -8.05
CA VAL A 55 -6.88 -26.68 -7.15
C VAL A 55 -7.41 -25.28 -7.52
N LEU A 56 -7.50 -25.00 -8.82
CA LEU A 56 -7.85 -23.69 -9.39
C LEU A 56 -8.97 -23.81 -10.44
N PRO A 57 -10.17 -24.28 -10.05
CA PRO A 57 -11.30 -24.42 -10.98
C PRO A 57 -11.70 -23.06 -11.56
N GLY A 58 -11.87 -23.02 -12.89
CA GLY A 58 -12.30 -21.82 -13.60
C GLY A 58 -11.22 -20.75 -13.80
N TYR A 59 -9.97 -20.99 -13.38
CA TYR A 59 -8.86 -20.09 -13.65
C TYR A 59 -8.32 -20.27 -15.06
N PHE A 60 -7.95 -19.15 -15.69
CA PHE A 60 -7.40 -19.10 -17.03
C PHE A 60 -6.07 -18.35 -17.03
N PRO A 61 -5.13 -18.74 -17.91
CA PRO A 61 -3.91 -17.97 -18.12
C PRO A 61 -4.19 -16.68 -18.92
N LEU A 62 -3.28 -15.73 -18.76
CA LEU A 62 -3.30 -14.42 -19.44
C LEU A 62 -2.42 -14.39 -20.71
N GLY A 63 -1.71 -15.48 -20.98
CA GLY A 63 -0.68 -15.60 -22.01
C GLY A 63 0.22 -16.80 -21.71
N ASP A 64 1.11 -17.10 -22.65
CA ASP A 64 2.15 -18.11 -22.48
C ASP A 64 3.42 -17.46 -21.88
N VAL A 65 4.35 -18.29 -21.41
CA VAL A 65 5.63 -17.91 -20.80
C VAL A 65 6.76 -18.26 -21.75
N ALA A 66 7.69 -17.32 -21.97
CA ALA A 66 8.92 -17.58 -22.71
C ALA A 66 10.12 -17.55 -21.76
N ILE A 67 11.03 -18.49 -21.94
CA ILE A 67 12.32 -18.57 -21.25
C ILE A 67 13.45 -18.76 -22.27
N ASP A 68 14.66 -18.34 -21.92
CA ASP A 68 15.86 -18.34 -22.78
C ASP A 68 16.70 -19.62 -22.65
N HIS A 69 16.08 -20.70 -22.15
CA HIS A 69 16.70 -22.01 -22.00
C HIS A 69 15.67 -23.13 -22.23
N HIS A 70 16.12 -24.39 -22.23
CA HIS A 70 15.24 -25.56 -22.43
C HIS A 70 14.85 -26.28 -21.14
N ASN A 71 15.27 -25.79 -19.97
CA ASN A 71 14.95 -26.45 -18.69
C ASN A 71 13.44 -26.43 -18.40
N ASN A 72 12.96 -27.45 -17.66
CA ASN A 72 11.60 -27.48 -17.15
C ASN A 72 11.37 -26.36 -16.12
N ILE A 73 10.24 -25.66 -16.26
CA ILE A 73 9.85 -24.56 -15.38
C ILE A 73 8.76 -24.93 -14.37
N THR A 74 8.09 -26.07 -14.53
CA THR A 74 7.07 -26.56 -13.61
C THR A 74 7.64 -26.66 -12.19
N GLU A 75 6.88 -26.16 -11.21
CA GLU A 75 7.24 -26.00 -9.79
C GLU A 75 8.39 -25.02 -9.49
N ARG A 76 9.07 -24.50 -10.51
CA ARG A 76 10.20 -23.57 -10.38
C ARG A 76 9.83 -22.15 -10.74
N HIS A 77 8.84 -22.00 -11.60
CA HIS A 77 8.25 -20.73 -12.00
C HIS A 77 6.81 -20.68 -11.51
N VAL A 78 6.33 -19.46 -11.37
CA VAL A 78 4.98 -19.19 -10.90
C VAL A 78 4.48 -17.99 -11.69
N VAL A 79 3.24 -18.04 -12.15
CA VAL A 79 2.61 -16.99 -12.96
C VAL A 79 1.19 -16.73 -12.52
N ALA A 80 0.72 -15.50 -12.76
CA ALA A 80 -0.65 -15.12 -12.43
C ALA A 80 -1.65 -15.79 -13.38
N VAL A 81 -2.73 -16.31 -12.80
CA VAL A 81 -3.92 -16.82 -13.50
C VAL A 81 -5.15 -16.13 -12.93
N VAL A 82 -6.21 -16.04 -13.72
CA VAL A 82 -7.39 -15.24 -13.38
C VAL A 82 -8.69 -16.00 -13.50
N CYS A 83 -9.65 -15.68 -12.65
CA CYS A 83 -11.01 -16.21 -12.68
C CYS A 83 -12.03 -15.08 -12.52
N GLU A 84 -13.23 -15.27 -13.05
CA GLU A 84 -14.35 -14.37 -12.82
C GLU A 84 -14.87 -14.60 -11.40
N ALA A 85 -15.06 -13.54 -10.63
CA ALA A 85 -15.68 -13.66 -9.31
C ALA A 85 -17.15 -14.07 -9.45
N GLY A 86 -17.65 -14.88 -8.52
CA GLY A 86 -19.08 -15.21 -8.44
C GLY A 86 -19.98 -14.02 -8.08
N THR A 87 -19.39 -12.91 -7.63
CA THR A 87 -20.09 -11.66 -7.33
C THR A 87 -19.78 -10.64 -8.42
N PRO A 88 -20.79 -9.89 -8.89
CA PRO A 88 -20.61 -8.92 -9.97
C PRO A 88 -19.72 -7.75 -9.55
N SER A 89 -19.35 -6.92 -10.53
CA SER A 89 -18.66 -5.67 -10.27
C SER A 89 -19.46 -4.78 -9.33
N ALA A 90 -18.77 -3.99 -8.51
CA ALA A 90 -19.39 -2.94 -7.71
C ALA A 90 -20.15 -1.92 -8.58
N ASP A 91 -19.74 -1.75 -9.84
CA ASP A 91 -20.43 -0.97 -10.85
C ASP A 91 -21.13 -1.91 -11.86
N PRO A 92 -22.47 -2.02 -11.81
CA PRO A 92 -23.23 -2.88 -12.71
C PRO A 92 -23.01 -2.60 -14.20
N GLY A 93 -22.60 -1.38 -14.57
CA GLY A 93 -22.36 -0.99 -15.96
C GLY A 93 -21.11 -1.61 -16.58
N LYS A 94 -20.18 -2.14 -15.77
CA LYS A 94 -18.89 -2.66 -16.26
C LYS A 94 -18.91 -4.10 -16.76
N GLY A 95 -19.96 -4.86 -16.46
CA GLY A 95 -20.06 -6.27 -16.88
C GLY A 95 -18.95 -7.17 -16.33
N LYS A 96 -18.58 -8.20 -17.11
CA LYS A 96 -17.62 -9.25 -16.69
C LYS A 96 -16.18 -8.75 -16.64
N ALA A 97 -15.39 -9.23 -15.70
CA ALA A 97 -13.96 -8.91 -15.61
C ALA A 97 -13.16 -9.56 -16.73
N LEU A 98 -13.60 -10.73 -17.21
CA LEU A 98 -12.89 -11.53 -18.20
C LEU A 98 -13.71 -11.75 -19.46
N SER A 99 -13.01 -11.76 -20.60
CA SER A 99 -13.57 -12.20 -21.88
C SER A 99 -12.60 -13.06 -22.65
N ARG A 100 -13.12 -13.90 -23.56
CA ARG A 100 -12.28 -14.60 -24.54
C ARG A 100 -11.80 -13.60 -25.59
N PRO A 101 -10.62 -13.81 -26.21
CA PRO A 101 -10.29 -13.05 -27.41
C PRO A 101 -11.30 -13.30 -28.53
N ASN A 102 -11.51 -12.31 -29.39
CA ASN A 102 -12.33 -12.43 -30.59
C ASN A 102 -11.64 -13.27 -31.67
N ASP A 103 -10.32 -13.12 -31.80
CA ASP A 103 -9.48 -13.85 -32.75
C ASP A 103 -8.01 -13.80 -32.29
N TYR A 104 -7.11 -14.35 -33.10
CA TYR A 104 -5.66 -14.26 -32.97
C TYR A 104 -5.03 -13.72 -34.25
N GLU A 105 -4.13 -12.75 -34.08
CA GLU A 105 -3.25 -12.22 -35.14
C GLU A 105 -1.91 -12.94 -35.12
N LEU A 106 -1.43 -13.39 -36.28
CA LEU A 106 -0.11 -14.02 -36.41
C LEU A 106 0.99 -12.97 -36.25
N ILE A 107 1.88 -13.15 -35.26
CA ILE A 107 3.09 -12.32 -35.10
C ILE A 107 4.26 -12.95 -35.88
N TRP A 108 4.45 -14.25 -35.71
CA TRP A 108 5.59 -14.96 -36.24
C TRP A 108 5.29 -16.44 -36.49
N LYS A 109 5.94 -17.01 -37.50
CA LYS A 109 6.07 -18.46 -37.69
C LYS A 109 7.48 -18.81 -38.18
N ASP A 110 7.95 -19.99 -37.82
CA ASP A 110 9.33 -20.43 -38.07
C ASP A 110 9.63 -20.86 -39.53
N THR A 111 8.74 -20.54 -40.47
CA THR A 111 8.87 -20.93 -41.88
C THR A 111 10.24 -20.54 -42.45
N GLY A 112 10.95 -21.53 -42.99
CA GLY A 112 12.29 -21.38 -43.58
C GLY A 112 13.45 -21.59 -42.62
N ALA A 113 13.21 -21.75 -41.31
CA ALA A 113 14.26 -21.98 -40.32
C ALA A 113 14.95 -23.35 -40.44
N GLY A 114 14.36 -24.30 -41.18
CA GLY A 114 14.86 -25.68 -41.27
C GLY A 114 14.75 -26.45 -39.94
N SER A 115 13.93 -25.95 -39.02
CA SER A 115 13.58 -26.62 -37.76
C SER A 115 12.85 -27.94 -38.03
N ARG A 116 13.00 -28.92 -37.13
CA ARG A 116 12.21 -30.17 -37.16
C ARG A 116 10.81 -30.00 -36.57
N LYS A 117 10.54 -28.89 -35.89
CA LYS A 117 9.27 -28.56 -35.23
C LYS A 117 8.79 -27.20 -35.69
N ASP A 118 7.64 -27.18 -36.34
CA ASP A 118 6.97 -25.95 -36.73
C ASP A 118 6.42 -25.22 -35.50
N GLY A 119 6.51 -23.89 -35.49
CA GLY A 119 6.02 -23.08 -34.37
C GLY A 119 5.50 -21.73 -34.82
N ALA A 120 4.49 -21.23 -34.11
CA ALA A 120 3.94 -19.90 -34.34
C ALA A 120 3.68 -19.15 -33.04
N ILE A 121 3.73 -17.82 -33.12
CA ILE A 121 3.41 -16.88 -32.03
C ILE A 121 2.25 -16.00 -32.48
N TRP A 122 1.25 -15.87 -31.60
CA TRP A 122 -0.02 -15.23 -31.86
C TRP A 122 -0.32 -14.16 -30.82
N ARG A 123 -0.88 -13.03 -31.28
CA ARG A 123 -1.43 -11.97 -30.43
C ARG A 123 -2.94 -12.17 -30.29
N PRO A 124 -3.48 -12.32 -29.06
CA PRO A 124 -4.93 -12.30 -28.87
C PRO A 124 -5.51 -10.94 -29.29
N VAL A 125 -6.61 -10.95 -30.03
CA VAL A 125 -7.40 -9.76 -30.38
C VAL A 125 -8.50 -9.60 -29.31
N PRO A 126 -8.36 -8.65 -28.36
CA PRO A 126 -9.35 -8.49 -27.31
C PRO A 126 -10.66 -7.88 -27.85
N PRO A 127 -11.81 -8.21 -27.23
CA PRO A 127 -13.04 -7.44 -27.44
C PRO A 127 -12.92 -5.99 -26.97
N GLU A 128 -13.83 -5.13 -27.44
CA GLU A 128 -13.92 -3.74 -26.99
C GLU A 128 -14.07 -3.66 -25.46
N GLY A 129 -13.32 -2.75 -24.82
CA GLY A 129 -13.28 -2.61 -23.36
C GLY A 129 -12.37 -3.60 -22.63
N TYR A 130 -11.72 -4.53 -23.35
CA TYR A 130 -10.77 -5.50 -22.80
C TYR A 130 -9.38 -5.33 -23.41
N VAL A 131 -8.37 -5.87 -22.73
CA VAL A 131 -6.98 -5.91 -23.22
C VAL A 131 -6.35 -7.30 -23.03
N ALA A 132 -5.37 -7.62 -23.87
CA ALA A 132 -4.58 -8.84 -23.75
C ALA A 132 -3.31 -8.57 -22.93
N LEU A 133 -2.97 -9.50 -22.03
CA LEU A 133 -1.82 -9.38 -21.12
C LEU A 133 -0.63 -10.26 -21.54
N GLY A 134 -0.72 -10.95 -22.68
CA GLY A 134 0.34 -11.83 -23.18
C GLY A 134 0.08 -12.33 -24.59
N SER A 135 1.12 -12.90 -25.20
CA SER A 135 1.04 -13.64 -26.47
C SER A 135 0.93 -15.14 -26.21
N VAL A 136 0.54 -15.90 -27.24
CA VAL A 136 0.32 -17.34 -27.18
C VAL A 136 1.16 -18.03 -28.24
N CYS A 137 1.73 -19.19 -27.92
CA CYS A 137 2.47 -20.02 -28.85
C CYS A 137 1.61 -21.20 -29.33
N SER A 138 1.88 -21.70 -30.53
CA SER A 138 1.32 -22.95 -31.06
C SER A 138 2.45 -23.90 -31.46
N ASP A 139 2.24 -25.19 -31.23
CA ASP A 139 2.96 -26.26 -31.92
C ASP A 139 2.33 -26.40 -33.31
N GLY A 140 3.06 -25.99 -34.35
CA GLY A 140 2.54 -25.80 -35.70
C GLY A 140 1.98 -24.40 -36.00
N TYR A 141 1.33 -24.26 -37.16
CA TYR A 141 0.86 -22.99 -37.72
C TYR A 141 -0.64 -22.72 -37.53
N GLU A 142 -1.31 -23.57 -36.76
CA GLU A 142 -2.73 -23.40 -36.49
C GLU A 142 -2.98 -22.36 -35.40
N LYS A 143 -4.07 -21.62 -35.55
CA LYS A 143 -4.53 -20.65 -34.57
C LYS A 143 -4.83 -21.35 -33.23
N PRO A 144 -4.44 -20.77 -32.08
CA PRO A 144 -4.85 -21.28 -30.78
C PRO A 144 -6.37 -21.25 -30.61
N SER A 145 -6.89 -22.12 -29.73
CA SER A 145 -8.28 -22.03 -29.30
C SER A 145 -8.56 -20.70 -28.61
N LEU A 146 -9.70 -20.07 -28.87
CA LEU A 146 -10.14 -18.86 -28.13
C LEU A 146 -10.39 -19.12 -26.63
N ASN A 147 -10.27 -20.37 -26.16
CA ASN A 147 -10.28 -20.70 -24.73
C ASN A 147 -8.89 -20.72 -24.10
N ALA A 148 -7.81 -20.63 -24.90
CA ALA A 148 -6.44 -20.78 -24.42
C ALA A 148 -6.05 -19.74 -23.38
N VAL A 149 -6.57 -18.51 -23.48
CA VAL A 149 -6.30 -17.41 -22.53
C VAL A 149 -7.56 -16.56 -22.30
N ARG A 150 -7.47 -15.58 -21.40
CA ARG A 150 -8.48 -14.52 -21.23
C ARG A 150 -7.89 -13.12 -21.43
N CYS A 151 -8.71 -12.26 -22.00
CA CYS A 151 -8.53 -10.81 -21.97
C CYS A 151 -9.17 -10.25 -20.70
N VAL A 152 -8.60 -9.18 -20.15
CA VAL A 152 -9.04 -8.56 -18.90
C VAL A 152 -9.66 -7.20 -19.21
N ARG A 153 -10.73 -6.85 -18.50
CA ARG A 153 -11.38 -5.54 -18.63
C ARG A 153 -10.38 -4.42 -18.36
N ALA A 154 -10.40 -3.38 -19.19
CA ALA A 154 -9.33 -2.40 -19.26
C ALA A 154 -9.14 -1.56 -17.97
N ASP A 155 -10.16 -1.40 -17.12
CA ASP A 155 -10.10 -0.66 -15.85
C ASP A 155 -9.42 -1.43 -14.72
N LEU A 156 -9.26 -2.76 -14.85
CA LEU A 156 -8.66 -3.63 -13.84
C LEU A 156 -7.14 -3.80 -14.00
N VAL A 157 -6.57 -3.08 -14.97
CA VAL A 157 -5.16 -3.15 -15.35
C VAL A 157 -4.58 -1.75 -15.52
N ILE A 158 -3.25 -1.69 -15.62
CA ILE A 158 -2.51 -0.45 -15.85
C ILE A 158 -1.56 -0.61 -17.02
N ALA A 159 -1.40 0.44 -17.83
CA ALA A 159 -0.41 0.49 -18.90
C ALA A 159 1.02 0.42 -18.31
N SER A 160 1.87 -0.37 -18.94
CA SER A 160 3.16 -0.77 -18.41
C SER A 160 4.28 -0.65 -19.44
N GLY A 161 5.50 -0.60 -18.93
CA GLY A 161 6.72 -0.56 -19.74
C GLY A 161 7.14 -1.95 -20.24
N VAL A 162 8.18 -1.94 -21.06
CA VAL A 162 8.83 -3.14 -21.59
C VAL A 162 10.23 -3.30 -21.02
N SER A 163 10.61 -4.53 -20.72
CA SER A 163 11.95 -4.91 -20.27
C SER A 163 12.97 -5.02 -21.42
N GLU A 164 14.16 -5.53 -21.15
CA GLU A 164 15.03 -6.13 -22.18
C GLU A 164 14.39 -7.36 -22.84
N PRO A 165 14.79 -7.75 -24.06
CA PRO A 165 14.20 -8.92 -24.71
C PRO A 165 14.50 -10.20 -23.92
N VAL A 166 13.51 -11.07 -23.77
CA VAL A 166 13.66 -12.43 -23.25
C VAL A 166 14.41 -13.28 -24.28
N TRP A 167 13.99 -13.22 -25.54
CA TRP A 167 14.57 -13.97 -26.64
C TRP A 167 14.30 -13.29 -27.99
N ASN A 168 15.10 -13.63 -29.00
CA ASN A 168 14.80 -13.32 -30.41
C ASN A 168 15.29 -14.45 -31.31
N ASP A 169 14.73 -14.53 -32.51
CA ASP A 169 15.03 -15.57 -33.48
C ASP A 169 16.22 -15.26 -34.39
N LYS A 170 17.06 -14.27 -34.06
CA LYS A 170 18.21 -13.89 -34.89
C LYS A 170 19.14 -15.09 -35.09
N GLY A 171 19.43 -15.41 -36.36
CA GLY A 171 20.26 -16.56 -36.73
C GLY A 171 19.49 -17.87 -36.95
N SER A 172 18.17 -17.89 -36.74
CA SER A 172 17.32 -19.07 -36.99
C SER A 172 17.30 -19.46 -38.48
N GLY A 173 17.38 -18.48 -39.38
CA GLY A 173 17.10 -18.65 -40.82
C GLY A 173 15.61 -18.58 -41.17
N ALA A 174 14.74 -18.28 -40.19
CA ALA A 174 13.33 -18.01 -40.45
C ALA A 174 13.17 -16.80 -41.37
N ARG A 175 12.12 -16.83 -42.21
CA ARG A 175 11.79 -15.72 -43.13
C ARG A 175 11.23 -14.51 -42.40
N GLN A 176 10.63 -14.72 -41.23
CA GLN A 176 10.11 -13.67 -40.37
C GLN A 176 11.07 -13.45 -39.20
N SER A 177 10.98 -12.29 -38.56
CA SER A 177 11.77 -11.96 -37.38
C SER A 177 10.87 -11.78 -36.18
N VAL A 178 11.31 -12.25 -35.01
CA VAL A 178 10.57 -12.07 -33.76
C VAL A 178 11.49 -11.80 -32.59
N SER A 179 10.99 -10.99 -31.67
CA SER A 179 11.52 -10.86 -30.32
C SER A 179 10.39 -11.04 -29.30
N THR A 180 10.73 -11.56 -28.13
CA THR A 180 9.82 -11.75 -27.01
C THR A 180 10.26 -10.89 -25.84
N TRP A 181 9.28 -10.30 -25.16
CA TRP A 181 9.51 -9.29 -24.13
C TRP A 181 8.69 -9.60 -22.88
N SER A 182 9.10 -9.04 -21.74
CA SER A 182 8.31 -9.07 -20.52
C SER A 182 7.82 -7.67 -20.15
N VAL A 183 6.72 -7.65 -19.41
CA VAL A 183 6.12 -6.42 -18.89
C VAL A 183 6.87 -5.93 -17.65
N VAL A 184 7.10 -4.62 -17.57
CA VAL A 184 7.63 -3.94 -16.38
C VAL A 184 6.54 -3.01 -15.84
N PRO A 185 5.98 -3.26 -14.64
CA PRO A 185 4.93 -2.42 -14.07
C PRO A 185 5.44 -1.00 -13.78
N PRO A 186 4.59 0.03 -13.94
CA PRO A 186 4.93 1.38 -13.54
C PRO A 186 4.86 1.52 -12.03
N SER A 187 5.54 2.55 -11.50
CA SER A 187 5.39 3.05 -10.12
C SER A 187 3.96 2.97 -9.59
N ALA A 188 3.77 2.28 -8.47
CA ALA A 188 2.44 2.12 -7.87
C ALA A 188 2.03 3.35 -7.04
N PRO A 189 0.76 3.79 -7.13
CA PRO A 189 0.22 4.79 -6.23
C PRO A 189 -0.03 4.20 -4.84
N SER A 190 -0.38 5.06 -3.88
CA SER A 190 -0.68 4.65 -2.50
C SER A 190 -1.77 3.57 -2.43
N ASN A 191 -1.54 2.56 -1.59
CA ASN A 191 -2.39 1.38 -1.36
C ASN A 191 -2.64 0.51 -2.59
N VAL A 192 -1.74 0.54 -3.56
CA VAL A 192 -1.84 -0.26 -4.77
C VAL A 192 -0.56 -1.06 -4.99
N ILE A 193 -0.74 -2.23 -5.59
CA ILE A 193 0.29 -3.08 -6.17
C ILE A 193 0.00 -3.18 -7.66
N HIS A 194 1.01 -2.93 -8.49
CA HIS A 194 0.98 -3.30 -9.90
C HIS A 194 1.82 -4.56 -10.10
N LEU A 195 1.23 -5.59 -10.70
CA LEU A 195 1.85 -6.91 -10.88
C LEU A 195 1.96 -7.25 -12.37
N ALA A 196 3.18 -7.54 -12.84
CA ALA A 196 3.36 -8.11 -14.16
C ALA A 196 2.75 -9.53 -14.21
N PRO A 197 2.02 -9.90 -15.27
CA PRO A 197 1.35 -11.19 -15.37
C PRO A 197 2.31 -12.40 -15.42
N GLY A 198 3.60 -12.17 -15.73
CA GLY A 198 4.60 -13.23 -15.89
C GLY A 198 4.59 -13.91 -17.26
N THR A 199 3.80 -13.38 -18.19
CA THR A 199 3.69 -13.83 -19.59
C THR A 199 4.71 -13.11 -20.48
N PHE A 200 4.93 -13.65 -21.68
CA PHE A 200 5.69 -12.95 -22.71
C PHE A 200 4.77 -12.22 -23.69
N VAL A 201 5.34 -11.22 -24.38
CA VAL A 201 4.67 -10.59 -25.52
C VAL A 201 5.60 -10.58 -26.73
N GLY A 202 5.08 -11.03 -27.88
CA GLY A 202 5.81 -11.13 -29.14
C GLY A 202 5.74 -9.86 -29.99
N TRP A 203 6.84 -9.56 -30.68
CA TRP A 203 6.97 -8.46 -31.61
C TRP A 203 7.68 -8.89 -32.89
N ASN A 204 7.15 -8.50 -34.05
CA ASN A 204 7.61 -8.91 -35.38
C ASN A 204 8.87 -8.15 -35.86
N SER A 205 9.83 -7.94 -34.97
CA SER A 205 11.13 -7.33 -35.24
C SER A 205 12.13 -7.75 -34.15
N HIS A 206 13.43 -7.61 -34.40
CA HIS A 206 14.47 -7.79 -33.37
C HIS A 206 14.65 -6.54 -32.50
N SER A 207 14.17 -5.39 -32.96
CA SER A 207 14.31 -4.12 -32.26
C SER A 207 13.22 -3.92 -31.22
N ARG A 208 13.53 -3.11 -30.20
CA ARG A 208 12.58 -2.71 -29.16
C ARG A 208 11.34 -2.05 -29.79
N PRO A 209 10.12 -2.44 -29.40
CA PRO A 209 8.90 -1.80 -29.89
C PRO A 209 8.89 -0.29 -29.57
N ALA A 210 8.59 0.56 -30.57
CA ALA A 210 8.56 2.01 -30.40
C ALA A 210 7.32 2.51 -29.64
N ALA A 211 6.17 1.88 -29.87
CA ALA A 211 4.93 2.12 -29.14
C ALA A 211 4.21 0.79 -28.93
N PHE A 212 4.28 0.26 -27.72
CA PHE A 212 3.70 -1.04 -27.39
C PHE A 212 2.98 -0.97 -26.06
N LEU A 213 1.66 -1.08 -26.11
CA LEU A 213 0.80 -1.05 -24.94
C LEU A 213 0.84 -2.43 -24.27
N LEU A 214 1.62 -2.51 -23.20
CA LEU A 214 1.68 -3.65 -22.31
C LEU A 214 0.87 -3.36 -21.05
N TYR A 215 0.40 -4.39 -20.36
CA TYR A 215 -0.47 -4.22 -19.21
C TYR A 215 -0.02 -5.05 -18.01
N SER A 216 -0.17 -4.48 -16.83
CA SER A 216 0.01 -5.15 -15.54
C SER A 216 -1.32 -5.18 -14.78
N LEU A 217 -1.50 -6.22 -13.96
CA LEU A 217 -2.66 -6.35 -13.09
C LEU A 217 -2.59 -5.29 -11.98
N ARG A 218 -3.73 -4.67 -11.68
CA ARG A 218 -3.87 -3.77 -10.54
C ARG A 218 -4.45 -4.54 -9.35
N ILE A 219 -3.83 -4.39 -8.19
CA ILE A 219 -4.23 -5.03 -6.93
C ILE A 219 -4.28 -3.95 -5.86
N GLU A 220 -5.35 -3.92 -5.08
CA GLU A 220 -5.45 -3.04 -3.92
C GLU A 220 -4.83 -3.71 -2.69
N ILE A 221 -4.19 -2.91 -1.83
CA ILE A 221 -3.70 -3.37 -0.53
C ILE A 221 -4.84 -3.20 0.47
N PRO A 222 -5.48 -4.28 0.95
CA PRO A 222 -6.54 -4.16 1.94
C PRO A 222 -5.97 -3.60 3.24
N LEU A 223 -6.60 -2.55 3.74
CA LEU A 223 -6.30 -1.93 5.02
C LEU A 223 -7.51 -2.10 5.95
N GLN A 224 -7.27 -2.70 7.11
CA GLN A 224 -8.19 -2.64 8.24
C GLN A 224 -7.76 -1.49 9.16
N ILE A 225 -8.69 -0.61 9.51
CA ILE A 225 -8.46 0.56 10.35
C ILE A 225 -9.35 0.45 11.59
N ASN A 226 -8.75 0.51 12.76
CA ASN A 226 -9.39 0.55 14.06
C ASN A 226 -9.17 1.94 14.70
N PRO A 227 -10.05 2.38 15.62
CA PRO A 227 -9.90 3.67 16.30
C PRO A 227 -8.54 3.79 17.01
N ARG A 228 -7.92 4.97 16.89
CA ARG A 228 -6.70 5.30 17.65
C ARG A 228 -7.01 5.43 19.14
N PRO A 229 -6.05 5.17 20.04
CA PRO A 229 -6.26 5.37 21.47
C PRO A 229 -6.57 6.84 21.78
N GLY A 230 -7.46 7.06 22.75
CA GLY A 230 -7.74 8.40 23.27
C GLY A 230 -6.53 8.98 24.00
N ALA A 231 -6.43 10.31 24.01
CA ALA A 231 -5.37 11.01 24.71
C ALA A 231 -5.48 10.79 26.24
N PRO A 232 -4.38 10.46 26.95
CA PRO A 232 -4.40 10.24 28.38
C PRO A 232 -4.78 11.51 29.17
N ILE A 233 -5.59 11.34 30.20
CA ILE A 233 -5.97 12.43 31.11
C ILE A 233 -5.31 12.19 32.46
N LEU A 234 -4.67 13.22 33.00
CA LEU A 234 -4.08 13.21 34.33
C LEU A 234 -5.17 13.52 35.36
N ASP A 235 -5.53 12.54 36.17
CA ASP A 235 -6.59 12.60 37.18
C ASP A 235 -6.07 12.89 38.61
N SER A 236 -4.75 12.93 38.77
CA SER A 236 -4.09 13.12 40.07
C SER A 236 -2.72 13.78 39.91
N ALA A 237 -2.11 14.20 41.03
CA ALA A 237 -0.75 14.74 41.04
C ALA A 237 0.35 13.66 40.92
N VAL A 238 -0.04 12.38 40.82
CA VAL A 238 0.87 11.23 40.80
C VAL A 238 1.16 10.82 39.36
N SER A 239 2.36 10.27 39.12
CA SER A 239 2.72 9.76 37.81
C SER A 239 1.73 8.66 37.36
N PRO A 240 1.20 8.74 36.14
CA PRO A 240 0.27 7.74 35.64
C PRO A 240 0.96 6.38 35.44
N SER A 241 0.25 5.29 35.73
CA SER A 241 0.71 3.93 35.46
C SER A 241 0.54 3.61 33.97
N SER A 242 1.60 3.14 33.32
CA SER A 242 1.55 2.71 31.92
C SER A 242 0.87 1.34 31.81
N GLN A 243 -0.42 1.30 31.48
CA GLN A 243 -1.05 0.10 30.92
C GLN A 243 -1.23 0.31 29.43
N ILE A 244 -0.69 -0.62 28.63
CA ILE A 244 -0.64 -0.53 27.17
C ILE A 244 -1.69 -1.49 26.61
N PRO A 245 -2.74 -1.01 25.95
CA PRO A 245 -3.58 -1.86 25.12
C PRO A 245 -2.80 -2.26 23.85
N GLU A 246 -2.59 -3.57 23.64
CA GLU A 246 -1.94 -4.12 22.43
C GLU A 246 -2.93 -4.22 21.24
N ILE A 247 -3.78 -3.22 21.04
CA ILE A 247 -4.75 -3.26 19.94
C ILE A 247 -4.12 -2.62 18.71
N SER A 248 -3.91 -3.42 17.65
CA SER A 248 -3.47 -2.89 16.36
C SER A 248 -4.48 -1.86 15.84
N THR A 249 -4.01 -0.66 15.51
CA THR A 249 -4.85 0.41 14.96
C THR A 249 -4.98 0.30 13.45
N HIS A 250 -3.96 -0.23 12.77
CA HIS A 250 -4.02 -0.46 11.34
C HIS A 250 -3.40 -1.81 10.99
N THR A 251 -3.99 -2.52 10.04
CA THR A 251 -3.43 -3.77 9.51
C THR A 251 -3.50 -3.75 7.98
N ALA A 252 -2.34 -3.84 7.33
CA ALA A 252 -2.23 -4.01 5.90
C ALA A 252 -2.02 -5.49 5.54
N ARG A 253 -2.87 -6.04 4.66
CA ARG A 253 -2.73 -7.41 4.16
C ARG A 253 -1.92 -7.42 2.86
N LEU A 254 -0.70 -7.93 2.91
CA LEU A 254 0.24 -7.94 1.78
C LEU A 254 0.30 -9.35 1.15
N PRO A 255 0.21 -9.48 -0.19
CA PRO A 255 0.42 -10.75 -0.86
C PRO A 255 1.84 -11.29 -0.64
N TRP A 256 1.98 -12.63 -0.59
CA TRP A 256 3.26 -13.32 -0.42
C TRP A 256 4.37 -12.83 -1.36
N PHE A 257 4.03 -12.43 -2.58
CA PHE A 257 5.04 -12.00 -3.56
C PHE A 257 5.56 -10.59 -3.28
N ALA A 258 4.82 -9.76 -2.54
CA ALA A 258 5.19 -8.39 -2.21
C ALA A 258 6.14 -8.31 -1.00
N VAL A 259 6.33 -9.42 -0.29
CA VAL A 259 7.18 -9.55 0.89
C VAL A 259 8.33 -10.51 0.59
N LYS A 260 9.50 -10.23 1.16
CA LYS A 260 10.62 -11.18 1.24
C LYS A 260 10.62 -11.80 2.63
N ASP A 261 10.51 -13.11 2.70
CA ASP A 261 10.66 -13.86 3.94
C ASP A 261 12.04 -14.54 3.97
N PRO A 262 12.92 -14.23 4.94
CA PRO A 262 14.22 -14.88 5.05
C PRO A 262 14.15 -16.39 5.35
N GLN A 263 13.04 -16.87 5.91
CA GLN A 263 12.88 -18.27 6.32
C GLN A 263 12.21 -19.13 5.23
N PHE A 264 11.48 -18.52 4.30
CA PHE A 264 10.73 -19.25 3.27
C PHE A 264 11.18 -18.89 1.85
N SER A 265 11.42 -19.92 1.05
CA SER A 265 11.48 -19.77 -0.41
C SER A 265 10.15 -19.25 -0.95
N ARG A 266 10.16 -18.67 -2.15
CA ARG A 266 8.94 -18.10 -2.77
C ARG A 266 7.79 -19.10 -2.88
N ARG A 267 8.12 -20.36 -3.17
CA ARG A 267 7.14 -21.46 -3.24
C ARG A 267 6.58 -21.80 -1.85
N GLU A 268 7.41 -21.78 -0.82
CA GLU A 268 6.95 -21.99 0.57
C GLU A 268 6.09 -20.82 1.03
N GLN A 269 6.44 -19.58 0.69
CA GLN A 269 5.59 -18.41 0.97
C GLN A 269 4.21 -18.58 0.33
N LEU A 270 4.13 -18.93 -0.96
CA LEU A 270 2.85 -19.17 -1.64
C LEU A 270 1.99 -20.25 -0.96
N ARG A 271 2.60 -21.33 -0.43
CA ARG A 271 1.87 -22.46 0.16
C ARG A 271 1.54 -22.30 1.65
N GLN A 272 2.47 -21.75 2.43
CA GLN A 272 2.40 -21.70 3.90
C GLN A 272 1.99 -20.32 4.42
N SER A 273 2.34 -19.24 3.72
CA SER A 273 2.00 -17.86 4.10
C SER A 273 1.60 -17.03 2.87
N PRO A 274 0.46 -17.35 2.22
CA PRO A 274 0.04 -16.70 0.98
C PRO A 274 -0.23 -15.20 1.12
N PHE A 275 -0.40 -14.75 2.37
CA PHE A 275 -0.43 -13.34 2.75
C PHE A 275 0.41 -13.10 4.00
N TYR A 276 0.74 -11.84 4.22
CA TYR A 276 1.42 -11.31 5.41
C TYR A 276 0.61 -10.15 5.96
N LEU A 277 0.67 -9.94 7.27
CA LEU A 277 0.02 -8.83 7.96
C LEU A 277 1.07 -7.86 8.45
N LEU A 278 1.10 -6.65 7.91
CA LEU A 278 1.85 -5.55 8.49
C LEU A 278 0.92 -4.79 9.43
N GLN A 279 1.10 -5.02 10.72
CA GLN A 279 0.29 -4.42 11.77
C GLN A 279 0.99 -3.20 12.34
N ARG A 280 0.21 -2.16 12.61
CA ARG A 280 0.63 -0.96 13.31
C ARG A 280 -0.18 -0.84 14.60
N THR A 281 0.51 -0.64 15.71
CA THR A 281 -0.08 -0.37 17.03
C THR A 281 0.32 1.02 17.46
N ASP A 282 -0.66 1.87 17.75
CA ASP A 282 -0.45 3.24 18.21
C ASP A 282 -0.66 3.32 19.72
N GLN A 283 0.22 4.05 20.41
CA GLN A 283 0.12 4.26 21.86
C GLN A 283 0.71 5.61 22.26
N TYR A 284 0.07 6.26 23.25
CA TYR A 284 0.65 7.44 23.90
C TYR A 284 1.71 6.99 24.90
N GLN A 285 2.92 7.49 24.70
CA GLN A 285 4.07 7.24 25.56
C GLN A 285 4.32 8.47 26.42
N LEU A 286 4.42 8.26 27.74
CA LEU A 286 4.71 9.31 28.70
C LEU A 286 6.16 9.79 28.49
N VAL A 287 6.31 11.02 28.04
CA VAL A 287 7.61 11.68 27.87
C VAL A 287 8.11 12.16 29.23
N CYS A 288 7.27 12.88 29.96
CA CYS A 288 7.61 13.37 31.29
C CYS A 288 6.36 13.63 32.13
N HIS A 289 6.54 13.57 33.44
CA HIS A 289 5.59 14.02 34.45
C HIS A 289 6.31 14.93 35.44
N ARG A 290 5.71 16.08 35.76
CA ARG A 290 6.25 17.05 36.72
C ARG A 290 5.13 17.70 37.52
N TYR A 291 5.37 17.81 38.82
CA TYR A 291 4.55 18.58 39.74
C TYR A 291 5.22 19.91 40.06
N ASN A 292 4.46 21.02 39.98
CA ASN A 292 4.86 22.33 40.44
C ASN A 292 4.12 22.68 41.74
N GLY A 293 4.77 22.44 42.88
CA GLY A 293 4.27 22.85 44.20
C GLY A 293 4.66 24.28 44.60
N GLU A 294 5.27 25.05 43.70
CA GLU A 294 5.63 26.45 43.99
C GLU A 294 4.43 27.39 43.74
N ASN A 295 4.44 28.54 44.39
CA ASN A 295 3.40 29.56 44.26
C ASN A 295 3.52 30.43 42.99
N GLN A 296 4.42 30.08 42.07
CA GLN A 296 4.68 30.81 40.83
C GLN A 296 4.67 29.87 39.62
N ASN A 297 4.40 30.44 38.45
CA ASN A 297 4.46 29.70 37.18
C ASN A 297 5.92 29.39 36.83
N ARG A 298 6.20 28.19 36.31
CA ARG A 298 7.55 27.81 35.87
C ARG A 298 7.56 27.40 34.41
N THR A 299 8.54 27.91 33.67
CA THR A 299 8.84 27.41 32.33
C THR A 299 9.72 26.18 32.45
N MET A 300 9.28 25.08 31.85
CA MET A 300 10.00 23.81 31.82
C MET A 300 10.36 23.45 30.39
N ARG A 301 11.50 22.77 30.23
CA ARG A 301 12.01 22.27 28.97
C ARG A 301 12.40 20.82 29.12
N TRP A 302 12.07 20.01 28.12
CA TRP A 302 12.39 18.60 28.05
C TRP A 302 12.76 18.22 26.63
N THR A 303 13.48 17.12 26.52
CA THR A 303 13.85 16.54 25.23
C THR A 303 13.29 15.12 25.17
N ALA A 304 12.50 14.83 24.14
CA ALA A 304 11.93 13.51 23.90
C ALA A 304 12.72 12.78 22.79
N PRO A 305 13.30 11.60 23.05
CA PRO A 305 13.92 10.81 22.00
C PRO A 305 12.86 10.27 21.03
N ARG A 306 13.23 10.15 19.75
CA ARG A 306 12.41 9.47 18.75
C ARG A 306 12.66 7.96 18.81
N ALA A 307 11.60 7.17 18.59
CA ALA A 307 11.68 5.71 18.56
C ALA A 307 12.26 5.17 17.25
N GLN A 308 12.23 5.95 16.16
CA GLN A 308 12.77 5.51 14.87
C GLN A 308 14.30 5.34 14.90
N SER A 309 14.76 4.26 14.24
CA SER A 309 16.16 3.90 14.08
C SER A 309 16.48 3.64 12.62
N SER A 310 17.46 4.37 12.06
CA SER A 310 17.88 4.23 10.66
C SER A 310 18.46 2.83 10.39
N GLU A 311 19.22 2.28 11.34
CA GLU A 311 19.76 0.92 11.26
C GLU A 311 18.64 -0.12 11.33
N GLY A 312 17.70 0.05 12.27
CA GLY A 312 16.54 -0.84 12.42
C GLY A 312 15.66 -0.87 11.17
N LEU A 313 15.33 0.31 10.62
CA LEU A 313 14.56 0.43 9.39
C LEU A 313 15.28 -0.21 8.20
N ARG A 314 16.58 0.06 8.03
CA ARG A 314 17.36 -0.55 6.96
C ARG A 314 17.41 -2.07 7.09
N ALA A 315 17.57 -2.60 8.30
CA ALA A 315 17.54 -4.03 8.55
C ALA A 315 16.17 -4.65 8.21
N PHE A 316 15.07 -3.97 8.59
CA PHE A 316 13.70 -4.35 8.25
C PHE A 316 13.49 -4.39 6.73
N THR A 317 13.82 -3.31 6.02
CA THR A 317 13.70 -3.23 4.55
C THR A 317 14.57 -4.26 3.85
N ASN A 318 15.81 -4.50 4.27
CA ASN A 318 16.68 -5.51 3.65
C ASN A 318 16.14 -6.94 3.81
N ARG A 319 15.48 -7.23 4.93
CA ARG A 319 14.90 -8.55 5.21
C ARG A 319 13.58 -8.75 4.49
N THR A 320 12.72 -7.72 4.46
CA THR A 320 11.32 -7.83 4.01
C THR A 320 11.04 -7.24 2.62
N SER A 321 11.96 -6.43 2.10
CA SER A 321 11.79 -5.56 0.91
C SER A 321 10.74 -4.46 1.05
N ILE A 322 10.04 -4.35 2.17
CA ILE A 322 9.01 -3.32 2.38
C ILE A 322 9.70 -1.97 2.66
N GLU A 323 9.21 -0.92 2.00
CA GLU A 323 9.67 0.46 2.21
C GLU A 323 8.57 1.33 2.81
N PHE A 324 8.96 2.21 3.73
CA PHE A 324 8.08 3.22 4.32
C PHE A 324 8.30 4.57 3.63
N GLY A 325 7.22 5.27 3.27
CA GLY A 325 7.29 6.58 2.59
C GLY A 325 7.68 6.54 1.11
N ALA A 326 8.08 5.38 0.60
CA ALA A 326 8.46 5.15 -0.80
C ALA A 326 7.74 3.93 -1.39
N GLN A 327 7.85 3.78 -2.71
CA GLN A 327 7.43 2.57 -3.40
C GLN A 327 8.54 1.52 -3.34
N TRP A 328 8.20 0.25 -3.12
CA TRP A 328 9.15 -0.84 -3.28
C TRP A 328 8.78 -1.71 -4.48
N LYS A 329 9.77 -2.41 -5.02
CA LYS A 329 9.65 -3.22 -6.23
C LYS A 329 10.36 -4.56 -6.07
N SER A 330 10.11 -5.45 -7.01
CA SER A 330 10.82 -6.73 -7.05
C SER A 330 12.32 -6.52 -7.22
N ASN A 331 13.10 -7.14 -6.34
CA ASN A 331 14.56 -7.20 -6.41
C ASN A 331 15.06 -8.44 -7.18
N VAL A 332 14.16 -9.23 -7.76
CA VAL A 332 14.47 -10.50 -8.43
C VAL A 332 14.31 -10.35 -9.94
N SER A 333 15.23 -10.96 -10.70
CA SER A 333 15.03 -11.18 -12.13
C SER A 333 13.90 -12.19 -12.33
N ARG A 334 12.99 -11.92 -13.27
CA ARG A 334 11.81 -12.70 -13.73
C ARG A 334 11.67 -14.16 -13.23
N PRO A 335 10.45 -14.65 -12.96
CA PRO A 335 9.14 -13.98 -13.03
C PRO A 335 8.89 -13.12 -11.77
N PHE A 336 7.81 -12.33 -11.72
CA PHE A 336 7.43 -11.43 -10.60
C PHE A 336 8.06 -10.05 -10.56
N LEU A 337 7.89 -9.30 -11.64
CA LEU A 337 8.04 -7.85 -11.56
C LEU A 337 6.78 -7.24 -10.95
N PHE A 338 6.93 -6.50 -9.88
CA PHE A 338 5.85 -5.75 -9.25
C PHE A 338 6.39 -4.41 -8.71
N SER A 339 5.47 -3.50 -8.44
CA SER A 339 5.69 -2.31 -7.61
C SER A 339 4.55 -2.16 -6.63
N ALA A 340 4.83 -1.73 -5.41
CA ALA A 340 3.87 -1.59 -4.34
C ALA A 340 4.14 -0.34 -3.52
N ARG A 341 3.09 0.24 -2.93
CA ARG A 341 3.22 1.42 -2.08
C ARG A 341 2.13 1.47 -1.00
N LEU A 342 2.52 1.73 0.23
CA LEU A 342 1.59 1.99 1.35
C LEU A 342 1.17 3.48 1.36
N ASN A 343 -0.02 3.79 1.87
CA ASN A 343 -0.44 5.18 2.03
C ASN A 343 0.29 5.89 3.19
N ASN A 344 0.28 7.22 3.11
CA ASN A 344 0.97 8.09 4.07
C ASN A 344 0.33 8.02 5.46
N GLU A 345 -0.99 7.79 5.54
CA GLU A 345 -1.68 7.64 6.82
C GLU A 345 -1.17 6.42 7.58
N PHE A 346 -1.02 5.28 6.90
CA PHE A 346 -0.52 4.04 7.47
C PHE A 346 0.93 4.18 7.89
N THR A 347 1.79 4.73 7.03
CA THR A 347 3.23 4.88 7.28
C THR A 347 3.61 6.08 8.14
N GLN A 348 2.66 6.99 8.41
CA GLN A 348 2.88 8.29 9.06
C GLN A 348 4.01 9.11 8.42
N CYS A 349 4.14 9.01 7.09
CA CYS A 349 5.23 9.65 6.36
C CYS A 349 4.73 10.14 5.01
N GLU A 350 5.04 11.40 4.70
CA GLU A 350 4.75 11.99 3.40
C GLU A 350 5.69 11.48 2.31
N VAL A 351 5.31 11.75 1.06
CA VAL A 351 6.08 11.32 -0.11
C VAL A 351 7.42 12.04 -0.13
N HIS A 352 8.52 11.28 -0.26
CA HIS A 352 9.90 11.81 -0.26
C HIS A 352 10.35 12.45 1.07
N SER A 353 9.62 12.22 2.16
CA SER A 353 10.05 12.63 3.49
C SER A 353 11.17 11.71 4.01
N ASN A 354 12.11 12.31 4.74
CA ASN A 354 13.15 11.60 5.49
C ASN A 354 12.76 11.39 6.97
N ASP A 355 11.48 11.54 7.34
CA ASP A 355 11.03 11.51 8.74
C ASP A 355 11.41 10.22 9.44
N TRP A 356 11.29 9.08 8.75
CA TRP A 356 11.69 7.77 9.25
C TRP A 356 13.21 7.63 9.52
N LEU A 357 14.03 8.45 8.87
CA LEU A 357 15.49 8.50 9.08
C LEU A 357 15.90 9.57 10.09
N ASN A 358 14.98 10.45 10.47
CA ASN A 358 15.23 11.53 11.41
C ASN A 358 15.19 11.02 12.85
N SER A 359 16.36 10.91 13.48
CA SER A 359 16.50 10.56 14.90
C SER A 359 16.70 11.76 15.83
N THR A 360 16.58 12.99 15.32
CA THR A 360 16.73 14.19 16.15
C THR A 360 15.68 14.22 17.26
N PRO A 361 16.09 14.38 18.53
CA PRO A 361 15.15 14.49 19.63
C PRO A 361 14.20 15.68 19.46
N ILE A 362 12.99 15.56 20.01
CA ILE A 362 11.97 16.60 19.98
C ILE A 362 12.15 17.47 21.23
N GLU A 363 12.40 18.75 21.03
CA GLU A 363 12.45 19.75 22.10
C GLU A 363 11.03 20.19 22.48
N ILE A 364 10.69 20.08 23.75
CA ILE A 364 9.38 20.41 24.29
C ILE A 364 9.54 21.49 25.37
N ALA A 365 8.73 22.54 25.31
CA ALA A 365 8.68 23.56 26.33
C ALA A 365 7.22 23.84 26.74
N ALA A 366 6.97 24.01 28.04
CA ALA A 366 5.66 24.39 28.56
C ALA A 366 5.79 25.28 29.80
N VAL A 367 4.75 26.09 30.05
CA VAL A 367 4.61 26.88 31.27
C VAL A 367 3.64 26.15 32.19
N MET A 368 4.10 25.73 33.36
CA MET A 368 3.27 25.06 34.36
C MET A 368 2.74 26.07 35.38
N ALA A 369 1.44 26.00 35.66
CA ALA A 369 0.81 26.84 36.67
C ALA A 369 1.28 26.46 38.09
N LYS A 370 1.11 27.37 39.06
CA LYS A 370 1.29 27.07 40.48
C LYS A 370 0.37 25.93 40.95
N ASN A 371 0.83 25.11 41.90
CA ASN A 371 0.08 23.99 42.49
C ASN A 371 -0.58 23.06 41.46
N SER A 372 0.12 22.79 40.36
CA SER A 372 -0.37 21.94 39.26
C SER A 372 0.60 20.83 38.94
N SER A 373 0.07 19.70 38.46
CA SER A 373 0.83 18.62 37.86
C SER A 373 0.62 18.60 36.35
N MET A 374 1.64 18.21 35.61
CA MET A 374 1.60 18.10 34.16
C MET A 374 2.25 16.79 33.73
N ALA A 375 1.59 16.09 32.80
CA ALA A 375 2.10 14.97 32.06
C ALA A 375 2.13 15.30 30.57
N VAL A 376 3.23 14.97 29.90
CA VAL A 376 3.43 15.18 28.48
C VAL A 376 3.55 13.84 27.78
N TYR A 377 2.81 13.68 26.69
CA TYR A 377 2.77 12.44 25.92
C TYR A 377 3.07 12.68 24.44
N LEU A 378 3.65 11.67 23.81
CA LEU A 378 3.80 11.58 22.36
C LEU A 378 3.26 10.24 21.89
N MET A 379 2.59 10.24 20.74
CA MET A 379 2.19 9.00 20.07
C MET A 379 3.43 8.31 19.51
N GLN A 380 3.59 7.05 19.89
CA GLN A 380 4.54 6.13 19.28
C GLN A 380 3.78 5.00 18.61
N SER A 381 4.23 4.68 17.39
CA SER A 381 3.64 3.64 16.56
C SER A 381 4.65 2.53 16.35
N GLN A 382 4.26 1.29 16.62
CA GLN A 382 5.09 0.10 16.40
C GLN A 382 4.53 -0.71 15.24
N TYR A 383 5.41 -1.11 14.32
CA TYR A 383 5.06 -1.88 13.14
C TYR A 383 5.65 -3.28 13.21
N THR A 384 4.79 -4.28 13.07
CA THR A 384 5.13 -5.69 13.17
C THR A 384 4.66 -6.43 11.92
N LEU A 385 5.54 -7.24 11.34
CA LEU A 385 5.23 -8.06 10.17
C LEU A 385 5.02 -9.52 10.57
N LEU A 386 3.81 -10.02 10.35
CA LEU A 386 3.39 -11.38 10.68
C LEU A 386 3.12 -12.20 9.43
N ARG A 387 3.39 -13.51 9.53
CA ARG A 387 2.95 -14.52 8.57
C ARG A 387 1.45 -14.82 8.74
N ALA A 388 0.90 -15.62 7.83
CA ALA A 388 -0.49 -16.07 7.90
C ALA A 388 -0.82 -16.85 9.19
N ASP A 389 0.16 -17.53 9.79
CA ASP A 389 0.04 -18.26 11.06
C ASP A 389 0.23 -17.38 12.32
N GLY A 390 0.47 -16.08 12.15
CA GLY A 390 0.70 -15.13 13.23
C GLY A 390 2.15 -15.07 13.73
N THR A 391 3.08 -15.85 13.18
CA THR A 391 4.50 -15.78 13.57
C THR A 391 5.19 -14.55 12.98
N HIS A 392 6.18 -14.03 13.69
CA HIS A 392 6.94 -12.85 13.26
C HIS A 392 7.93 -13.19 12.14
N VAL A 393 7.99 -12.34 11.13
CA VAL A 393 9.00 -12.42 10.06
C VAL A 393 10.33 -11.79 10.49
N THR A 394 10.26 -10.67 11.20
CA THR A 394 11.43 -9.93 11.68
C THR A 394 11.06 -9.06 12.89
N GLY A 395 12.06 -8.35 13.45
CA GLY A 395 11.85 -7.42 14.55
C GLY A 395 10.99 -6.22 14.13
N ALA A 396 10.30 -5.62 15.10
CA ALA A 396 9.45 -4.46 14.85
C ALA A 396 10.28 -3.20 14.56
N VAL A 397 9.68 -2.28 13.82
CA VAL A 397 10.20 -0.90 13.67
C VAL A 397 9.21 0.06 14.30
N SER A 398 9.73 1.14 14.90
CA SER A 398 8.89 2.11 15.62
C SER A 398 9.07 3.50 15.05
N TYR A 399 8.06 4.34 15.24
CA TYR A 399 8.04 5.73 14.80
C TYR A 399 7.41 6.61 15.87
N THR A 400 7.89 7.85 15.99
CA THR A 400 7.32 8.85 16.90
C THR A 400 6.70 9.98 16.11
N ASP A 401 5.38 10.16 16.25
CA ASP A 401 4.64 11.23 15.62
C ASP A 401 4.86 12.54 16.39
N ALA A 402 5.69 13.43 15.86
CA ALA A 402 5.99 14.70 16.50
C ALA A 402 4.79 15.67 16.54
N ASN A 403 3.79 15.46 15.69
CA ASN A 403 2.59 16.30 15.64
C ASN A 403 1.52 15.86 16.66
N SER A 404 1.75 14.74 17.35
CA SER A 404 0.81 14.16 18.32
C SER A 404 1.02 14.63 19.77
N LEU A 405 1.87 15.65 19.98
CA LEU A 405 2.24 16.13 21.31
C LEU A 405 0.99 16.50 22.12
N HIS A 406 0.83 15.86 23.27
CA HIS A 406 -0.32 16.04 24.14
C HIS A 406 0.11 16.42 25.56
N PHE A 407 -0.48 17.49 26.08
CA PHE A 407 -0.30 17.94 27.46
C PHE A 407 -1.55 17.63 28.25
N SER A 408 -1.37 16.96 29.38
CA SER A 408 -2.42 16.73 30.36
C SER A 408 -2.03 17.37 31.67
N ALA A 409 -2.90 18.18 32.25
CA ALA A 409 -2.62 18.92 33.47
C ALA A 409 -3.70 18.67 34.52
N TYR A 410 -3.28 18.59 35.78
CA TYR A 410 -4.12 18.43 36.95
C TYR A 410 -3.83 19.58 37.92
N THR A 411 -4.84 20.38 38.25
CA THR A 411 -4.70 21.42 39.27
C THR A 411 -5.32 20.92 40.57
N LEU A 412 -4.60 21.10 41.68
CA LEU A 412 -5.15 20.76 42.99
C LEU A 412 -6.38 21.63 43.28
N PRO A 413 -7.46 21.08 43.87
CA PRO A 413 -8.56 21.89 44.37
C PRO A 413 -8.02 22.90 45.38
N VAL A 414 -8.32 24.19 45.17
CA VAL A 414 -8.04 25.22 46.17
C VAL A 414 -8.98 24.94 47.36
N PRO A 415 -8.50 24.91 48.61
CA PRO A 415 -9.39 24.84 49.76
C PRO A 415 -10.33 26.03 49.71
N ASP A 416 -11.65 25.81 49.81
CA ASP A 416 -12.65 26.88 49.81
C ASP A 416 -12.22 27.99 50.77
N GLU A 417 -11.97 29.19 50.24
CA GLU A 417 -11.70 30.37 51.05
C GLU A 417 -12.95 30.63 51.90
N PRO A 418 -12.85 30.80 53.23
CA PRO A 418 -14.01 31.05 54.05
C PRO A 418 -14.66 32.35 53.57
N ILE A 419 -15.90 32.25 53.12
CA ILE A 419 -16.76 33.39 52.77
C ILE A 419 -16.81 34.29 54.01
N LEU A 420 -16.10 35.43 53.96
CA LEU A 420 -16.27 36.49 54.94
C LEU A 420 -17.70 37.05 54.74
N PRO A 421 -18.51 37.13 55.79
CA PRO A 421 -19.88 37.63 55.66
C PRO A 421 -19.88 39.07 55.15
N GLU A 422 -20.67 39.33 54.10
CA GLU A 422 -20.94 40.68 53.60
C GLU A 422 -21.50 41.54 54.74
N GLU A 423 -20.87 42.70 54.98
CA GLU A 423 -21.42 43.74 55.84
C GLU A 423 -22.71 44.30 55.21
N GLU A 424 -23.82 44.21 55.94
CA GLU A 424 -25.10 44.80 55.55
C GLU A 424 -24.95 46.32 55.32
N PRO A 425 -25.51 46.87 54.22
CA PRO A 425 -25.48 48.31 53.98
C PRO A 425 -26.38 49.03 55.00
N GLN A 426 -25.78 49.95 55.76
CA GLN A 426 -26.53 50.88 56.60
C GLN A 426 -27.46 51.75 55.74
N ALA A 427 -28.72 51.84 56.18
CA ALA A 427 -29.76 52.63 55.55
C ALA A 427 -29.39 54.12 55.52
N ALA A 428 -29.46 54.72 54.34
CA ALA A 428 -29.36 56.16 54.16
C ALA A 428 -30.69 56.82 54.49
N ASP A 429 -30.68 57.73 55.46
CA ASP A 429 -31.78 58.66 55.73
C ASP A 429 -31.99 59.62 54.55
N ALA A 430 -33.25 59.95 54.32
CA ALA A 430 -33.73 60.72 53.19
C ALA A 430 -34.03 62.20 53.53
N ILE A 431 -34.13 62.99 52.43
CA ILE A 431 -34.77 64.32 52.28
C ILE A 431 -33.88 65.49 52.80
N ASP A 432 -33.71 66.65 52.16
CA ASP A 432 -34.46 67.41 51.15
C ASP A 432 -33.54 68.46 50.50
N THR A 433 -33.77 68.84 49.25
CA THR A 433 -34.12 70.24 48.87
C THR A 433 -34.19 70.43 47.36
N SER A 434 -35.07 71.37 47.01
CA SER A 434 -35.65 71.66 45.72
C SER A 434 -34.99 72.86 45.03
N VAL A 435 -34.85 72.73 43.71
CA VAL A 435 -35.22 73.68 42.64
C VAL A 435 -34.37 74.93 42.33
N ALA A 436 -34.09 75.05 41.00
CA ALA A 436 -33.85 76.21 40.13
C ALA A 436 -32.48 76.89 40.19
N ASP A 437 -31.85 77.36 39.10
CA ASP A 437 -32.11 77.34 37.65
C ASP A 437 -30.80 77.80 36.93
N ASP A 438 -30.76 77.61 35.60
CA ASP A 438 -29.99 78.35 34.58
C ASP A 438 -28.45 78.20 34.44
N ALA A 439 -28.02 77.55 33.34
CA ALA A 439 -27.74 78.20 32.04
C ALA A 439 -26.68 77.47 31.17
N ILE A 440 -27.12 77.04 29.97
CA ILE A 440 -26.51 77.19 28.62
C ILE A 440 -25.05 76.69 28.45
N THR A 441 -24.71 75.76 27.54
CA THR A 441 -24.53 76.04 26.10
C THR A 441 -24.28 74.75 25.28
N GLN A 442 -24.76 74.77 24.03
CA GLN A 442 -24.80 73.72 23.01
C GLN A 442 -23.45 73.40 22.33
N THR A 443 -23.40 72.19 21.74
CA THR A 443 -22.38 71.61 20.83
C THR A 443 -22.39 72.26 19.44
N PRO A 444 -21.31 72.09 18.63
CA PRO A 444 -21.50 71.36 17.37
C PRO A 444 -20.37 70.37 16.99
N ALA A 445 -20.73 69.54 16.02
CA ALA A 445 -20.07 68.33 15.49
C ALA A 445 -18.85 68.62 14.55
N PRO A 446 -18.18 67.58 14.00
CA PRO A 446 -16.74 67.59 13.69
C PRO A 446 -16.37 68.01 12.27
N THR A 447 -15.12 68.47 12.11
CA THR A 447 -14.47 68.86 10.83
C THR A 447 -13.50 67.78 10.34
N GLU A 448 -13.57 67.48 9.04
CA GLU A 448 -12.73 66.58 8.23
C GLU A 448 -11.23 66.97 8.18
N LEU A 449 -10.35 65.99 7.92
CA LEU A 449 -9.02 66.20 7.33
C LEU A 449 -8.67 65.08 6.32
N PRO A 450 -7.86 65.35 5.28
CA PRO A 450 -7.97 64.70 3.98
C PRO A 450 -6.92 63.61 3.69
N THR A 451 -7.22 62.87 2.63
CA THR A 451 -6.43 61.84 1.94
C THR A 451 -5.23 62.42 1.19
N ALA A 452 -4.12 61.65 1.15
CA ALA A 452 -3.08 61.79 0.11
C ALA A 452 -2.61 60.39 -0.33
N THR A 453 -2.83 60.12 -1.62
CA THR A 453 -2.34 59.01 -2.44
C THR A 453 -0.86 59.15 -2.79
N ASP A 454 -0.15 58.03 -2.98
CA ASP A 454 0.74 57.90 -4.16
C ASP A 454 0.94 56.44 -4.57
N ASN A 455 1.08 56.23 -5.88
CA ASN A 455 1.08 54.96 -6.62
C ASN A 455 2.46 54.64 -7.22
N ALA A 456 2.80 53.34 -7.20
CA ALA A 456 3.55 52.57 -8.22
C ALA A 456 5.06 52.91 -8.44
N PRO A 457 5.86 52.07 -9.15
CA PRO A 457 5.54 51.11 -10.22
C PRO A 457 5.30 49.67 -9.80
#